data_AF-A0A9Q1ID57-F1
#
_entry.id   AF-A0A9Q1ID57-F1
#
_cell.length_a   1.000
_cell.length_b   1.000
_cell.length_c   1.000
_cell.angle_alpha   90.00
_cell.angle_beta   90.00
_cell.angle_gamma   90.00
#
_symmetry.space_group_name_H-M   'P 1'
#
loop_
_entity.id
_entity.type
_entity.pdbx_description
1 polymer ?
#
loop_
_entity_poly.entity_id
_entity_poly.type
_entity_poly.pdbx_seq_one_letter_code
_entity_poly.pdbx_strand_id
1 'polypeptide(L)'
;MQCVFIILDRGFVLCLLLQCLVHVSASYSSSLYVSAHVGHKAVLPCNWTSRVGTAQRSTSPHLWWETEKGVYELKGNRHFEATHYKGRVEVKLQSFEEGDCSLLLRDVQFSDARLYKSYVREGKRRRFIRSVELSVRGHKYRETVAAGKSLQLKLHTTQAATVVFWGNKVAGAVVVWQRGGGGTGQGGRLSEGEKELTLSDVKLEDSGIYKVLDPQRQVVSTVHLTVEEVSPKLPVPERRVDEQYIEDARDGQSSAFRASGPYLITGFLLLFSLHVLF
;
A
#
# COMPACT_ATOMS: atom_id res chain seq x y z
N MET A 1 24.76 -29.26 54.15
CA MET A 1 24.29 -28.38 53.06
C MET A 1 24.09 -26.99 53.64
N GLN A 2 25.09 -26.11 53.50
CA GLN A 2 25.00 -24.73 53.98
C GLN A 2 24.28 -23.88 52.94
N CYS A 3 23.08 -23.41 53.30
CA CYS A 3 22.45 -22.30 52.60
C CYS A 3 23.20 -21.02 52.99
N VAL A 4 24.04 -20.52 52.09
CA VAL A 4 24.64 -19.19 52.22
C VAL A 4 23.53 -18.17 51.97
N PHE A 5 22.98 -17.60 53.04
CA PHE A 5 22.14 -16.42 52.96
C PHE A 5 23.03 -15.22 52.64
N ILE A 6 23.07 -14.84 51.37
CA ILE A 6 23.67 -13.57 50.95
C ILE A 6 22.76 -12.47 51.49
N ILE A 7 23.17 -11.82 52.59
CA ILE A 7 22.56 -10.59 53.06
C ILE A 7 22.88 -9.54 51.99
N LEU A 8 21.94 -9.31 51.09
CA LEU A 8 22.00 -8.23 50.12
C LEU A 8 21.76 -6.94 50.90
N ASP A 9 22.84 -6.34 51.40
CA ASP A 9 22.82 -5.03 52.04
C ASP A 9 22.10 -4.04 51.10
N ARG A 10 21.31 -3.11 51.68
CA ARG A 10 20.62 -2.05 50.94
C ARG A 10 21.60 -1.27 50.05
N GLY A 11 22.85 -1.12 50.48
CA GLY A 11 23.93 -0.55 49.67
C GLY A 11 24.32 -1.38 48.45
N PHE A 12 24.31 -2.72 48.55
CA PHE A 12 24.65 -3.64 47.46
C PHE A 12 23.53 -3.72 46.42
N VAL A 13 22.27 -3.75 46.87
CA VAL A 13 21.10 -3.67 45.96
C VAL A 13 21.06 -2.33 45.23
N LEU A 14 21.34 -1.22 45.93
CA LEU A 14 21.43 0.10 45.32
C LEU A 14 22.58 0.17 44.30
N CYS A 15 23.73 -0.45 44.58
CA CYS A 15 24.87 -0.51 43.66
C CYS A 15 24.53 -1.33 42.40
N LEU A 16 23.87 -2.47 42.53
CA LEU A 16 23.39 -3.27 41.39
C LEU A 16 22.32 -2.54 40.57
N LEU A 17 21.40 -1.81 41.21
CA LEU A 17 20.38 -1.01 40.51
C LEU A 17 21.02 0.17 39.76
N LEU A 18 22.02 0.83 40.36
CA LEU A 18 22.78 1.89 39.71
C LEU A 18 23.62 1.33 38.55
N GLN A 19 24.25 0.16 38.71
CA GLN A 19 24.96 -0.53 37.62
C GLN A 19 24.01 -0.98 36.50
N CYS A 20 22.80 -1.44 36.82
CA CYS A 20 21.73 -1.73 35.86
C CYS A 20 21.27 -0.47 35.13
N LEU A 21 21.06 0.65 35.83
CA LEU A 21 20.68 1.93 35.22
C LEU A 21 21.78 2.46 34.28
N VAL A 22 23.06 2.26 34.62
CA VAL A 22 24.20 2.60 33.76
C VAL A 22 24.33 1.64 32.56
N HIS A 23 24.00 0.35 32.72
CA HIS A 23 23.95 -0.62 31.61
C HIS A 23 22.75 -0.42 30.67
N VAL A 24 21.59 -0.04 31.20
CA VAL A 24 20.37 0.24 30.42
C VAL A 24 20.51 1.56 29.66
N SER A 25 21.26 2.53 30.19
CA SER A 25 21.57 3.79 29.49
C SER A 25 22.70 3.66 28.46
N ALA A 26 23.41 2.52 28.43
CA ALA A 26 24.36 2.21 27.38
C ALA A 26 23.64 1.80 26.08
N SER A 27 23.32 2.80 25.25
CA SER A 27 23.10 2.68 23.80
C SER A 27 21.68 2.36 23.30
N TYR A 28 20.65 3.09 23.74
CA TYR A 28 19.45 3.21 22.89
C TYR A 28 19.73 4.19 21.73
N SER A 29 20.53 3.75 20.75
CA SER A 29 20.65 4.45 19.47
C SER A 29 19.35 4.21 18.70
N SER A 30 18.37 5.12 18.84
CA SER A 30 17.09 4.98 18.17
C SER A 30 17.29 4.86 16.65
N SER A 31 16.89 3.72 16.09
CA SER A 31 16.75 3.54 14.65
C SER A 31 15.57 4.38 14.17
N LEU A 32 15.70 4.99 12.99
CA LEU A 32 14.54 5.57 12.33
C LEU A 32 13.77 4.45 11.64
N TYR A 33 12.45 4.44 11.77
CA TYR A 33 11.60 3.47 11.10
C TYR A 33 11.09 4.00 9.76
N VAL A 34 11.22 3.18 8.71
CA VAL A 34 10.64 3.42 7.37
C VAL A 34 9.80 2.21 7.00
N SER A 35 8.64 2.45 6.39
CA SER A 35 7.78 1.39 5.85
C SER A 35 7.59 1.60 4.36
N ALA A 36 7.70 0.52 3.58
CA ALA A 36 7.44 0.53 2.16
C ALA A 36 6.61 -0.69 1.75
N HIS A 37 5.92 -0.57 0.63
CA HIS A 37 5.26 -1.71 0.00
C HIS A 37 6.21 -2.41 -0.97
N VAL A 38 6.02 -3.73 -1.16
CA VAL A 38 6.76 -4.48 -2.18
C VAL A 38 6.58 -3.82 -3.55
N GLY A 39 7.67 -3.73 -4.32
CA GLY A 39 7.69 -3.11 -5.65
C GLY A 39 7.77 -1.58 -5.67
N HIS A 40 7.48 -0.92 -4.54
CA HIS A 40 7.57 0.53 -4.45
C HIS A 40 9.02 0.99 -4.26
N LYS A 41 9.20 2.32 -4.24
CA LYS A 41 10.45 2.96 -3.82
C LYS A 41 10.42 3.22 -2.32
N ALA A 42 11.57 3.10 -1.67
CA ALA A 42 11.82 3.55 -0.31
C ALA A 42 13.00 4.53 -0.31
N VAL A 43 12.88 5.61 0.47
CA VAL A 43 14.01 6.50 0.73
C VAL A 43 14.43 6.26 2.18
N LEU A 44 15.67 5.80 2.37
CA LEU A 44 16.26 5.65 3.69
C LEU A 44 16.98 6.95 4.03
N PRO A 45 16.44 7.78 4.94
CA PRO A 45 16.93 9.14 5.09
C PRO A 45 18.26 9.18 5.82
N CYS A 46 19.15 10.03 5.33
CA CYS A 46 20.48 10.24 5.88
C CYS A 46 20.89 11.67 5.63
N ASN A 47 21.46 12.31 6.66
CA ASN A 47 22.03 13.63 6.55
C ASN A 47 23.39 13.59 7.25
N TRP A 48 24.48 13.75 6.49
CA TRP A 48 25.83 13.59 7.03
C TRP A 48 26.30 14.82 7.79
N THR A 49 25.77 16.01 7.47
CA THR A 49 26.13 17.26 8.16
C THR A 49 25.68 17.28 9.62
N SER A 50 24.69 16.47 9.97
CA SER A 50 24.28 16.25 11.36
C SER A 50 25.37 15.66 12.27
N ARG A 51 26.40 15.02 11.71
CA ARG A 51 27.45 14.31 12.46
C ARG A 51 28.87 14.76 12.17
N VAL A 52 29.13 15.19 10.93
CA VAL A 52 30.44 15.68 10.47
C VAL A 52 30.19 17.12 10.03
N GLY A 53 30.69 18.09 10.79
CA GLY A 53 30.42 19.51 10.52
C GLY A 53 30.78 19.92 9.09
N THR A 54 30.17 21.01 8.60
CA THR A 54 30.31 21.49 7.21
C THR A 54 31.74 21.84 6.79
N ALA A 55 32.66 21.98 7.76
CA ALA A 55 34.09 22.19 7.54
C ALA A 55 34.77 21.04 6.77
N GLN A 56 34.14 19.86 6.72
CA GLN A 56 34.64 18.73 5.94
C GLN A 56 33.82 18.53 4.66
N ARG A 57 33.69 19.59 3.86
CA ARG A 57 33.24 19.50 2.46
C ARG A 57 34.35 18.77 1.68
N SER A 58 34.38 17.45 1.81
CA SER A 58 35.44 16.60 1.28
C SER A 58 35.43 16.69 -0.24
N THR A 59 36.58 16.97 -0.84
CA THR A 59 36.77 17.06 -2.29
C THR A 59 36.47 15.74 -3.02
N SER A 60 36.31 14.64 -2.27
CA SER A 60 35.85 13.35 -2.78
C SER A 60 34.84 12.75 -1.79
N PRO A 61 33.54 12.68 -2.12
CA PRO A 61 32.54 12.04 -1.26
C PRO A 61 32.90 10.57 -1.02
N HIS A 62 32.76 10.09 0.22
CA HIS A 62 32.95 8.68 0.53
C HIS A 62 31.94 8.22 1.59
N LEU A 63 30.94 7.45 1.15
CA LEU A 63 29.75 7.05 1.91
C LEU A 63 29.55 5.54 1.78
N TRP A 64 29.09 4.92 2.86
CA TRP A 64 28.63 3.53 2.87
C TRP A 64 27.22 3.45 3.41
N TRP A 65 26.42 2.61 2.76
CA TRP A 65 25.23 2.00 3.34
C TRP A 65 25.50 0.51 3.51
N GLU A 66 25.27 0.02 4.73
CA GLU A 66 25.61 -1.34 5.10
C GLU A 66 24.48 -2.04 5.83
N THR A 67 24.44 -3.34 5.56
CA THR A 67 23.77 -4.39 6.34
C THR A 67 24.84 -5.46 6.54
N GLU A 68 24.48 -6.66 7.01
CA GLU A 68 25.44 -7.78 7.12
C GLU A 68 26.12 -8.15 5.79
N LYS A 69 25.46 -7.89 4.65
CA LYS A 69 25.95 -8.28 3.30
C LYS A 69 26.44 -7.11 2.45
N GLY A 70 26.58 -5.92 3.05
CA GLY A 70 26.79 -4.66 2.32
C GLY A 70 25.53 -4.23 1.52
N VAL A 71 25.48 -2.96 1.10
CA VAL A 71 24.38 -2.42 0.28
C VAL A 71 24.93 -1.55 -0.83
N TYR A 72 25.58 -0.44 -0.47
CA TYR A 72 26.03 0.58 -1.42
C TYR A 72 27.28 1.29 -0.89
N GLU A 73 28.24 1.57 -1.77
CA GLU A 73 29.40 2.43 -1.48
C GLU A 73 29.52 3.48 -2.57
N LEU A 74 29.65 4.75 -2.18
CA LEU A 74 29.98 5.87 -3.07
C LEU A 74 31.39 6.35 -2.73
N LYS A 75 32.27 6.46 -3.73
CA LYS A 75 33.63 7.01 -3.60
C LYS A 75 33.96 7.91 -4.79
N GLY A 76 33.97 9.22 -4.56
CA GLY A 76 34.05 10.21 -5.63
C GLY A 76 32.80 10.12 -6.51
N ASN A 77 33.00 9.96 -7.81
CA ASN A 77 31.93 9.70 -8.79
C ASN A 77 31.65 8.21 -9.04
N ARG A 78 32.40 7.31 -8.40
CA ARG A 78 32.25 5.86 -8.58
C ARG A 78 31.38 5.30 -7.47
N HIS A 79 30.59 4.29 -7.79
CA HIS A 79 29.83 3.56 -6.81
C HIS A 79 29.94 2.05 -6.98
N PHE A 80 29.61 1.34 -5.92
CA PHE A 80 29.47 -0.10 -5.87
C PHE A 80 28.09 -0.44 -5.28
N GLU A 81 27.46 -1.47 -5.84
CA GLU A 81 26.21 -2.04 -5.37
C GLU A 81 26.42 -3.52 -5.06
N ALA A 82 25.98 -3.96 -3.88
CA ALA A 82 26.01 -5.38 -3.57
C ALA A 82 25.06 -6.16 -4.50
N THR A 83 25.37 -7.43 -4.79
CA THR A 83 24.68 -8.24 -5.82
C THR A 83 23.15 -8.22 -5.72
N HIS A 84 22.60 -8.27 -4.50
CA HIS A 84 21.15 -8.26 -4.27
C HIS A 84 20.49 -6.88 -4.54
N TYR A 85 21.28 -5.82 -4.56
CA TYR A 85 20.83 -4.44 -4.72
C TYR A 85 21.12 -3.86 -6.11
N LYS A 86 21.81 -4.60 -6.98
CA LYS A 86 22.21 -4.15 -8.32
C LYS A 86 21.04 -3.52 -9.10
N GLY A 87 21.23 -2.29 -9.56
CA GLY A 87 20.27 -1.50 -10.32
C GLY A 87 19.08 -0.98 -9.48
N ARG A 88 19.06 -1.25 -8.17
CA ARG A 88 17.95 -0.89 -7.29
C ARG A 88 18.29 0.24 -6.34
N VAL A 89 19.57 0.50 -6.08
CA VAL A 89 20.02 1.49 -5.09
C VAL A 89 20.73 2.68 -5.73
N GLU A 90 20.54 3.86 -5.14
CA GLU A 90 21.21 5.08 -5.59
C GLU A 90 21.32 6.09 -4.45
N VAL A 91 22.42 6.85 -4.44
CA VAL A 91 22.53 8.11 -3.71
C VAL A 91 22.79 9.20 -4.74
N LYS A 92 21.95 10.25 -4.73
CA LYS A 92 22.10 11.37 -5.66
C LYS A 92 23.33 12.20 -5.29
N LEU A 93 24.31 12.27 -6.20
CA LEU A 93 25.58 12.94 -5.95
C LEU A 93 25.40 14.44 -5.62
N GLN A 94 24.54 15.14 -6.35
CA GLN A 94 24.23 16.56 -6.10
C GLN A 94 23.64 16.76 -4.69
N SER A 95 22.67 15.94 -4.30
CA SER A 95 22.07 15.99 -2.96
C SER A 95 23.10 15.66 -1.86
N PHE A 96 24.05 14.76 -2.15
CA PHE A 96 25.14 14.46 -1.22
C PHE A 96 26.01 15.67 -0.93
N GLU A 97 26.37 16.46 -1.95
CA GLU A 97 27.18 17.68 -1.79
C GLU A 97 26.48 18.72 -0.89
N GLU A 98 25.15 18.73 -0.89
CA GLU A 98 24.30 19.58 -0.05
C GLU A 98 24.09 19.04 1.37
N GLY A 99 24.52 17.80 1.66
CA GLY A 99 24.39 17.19 2.98
C GLY A 99 23.52 15.94 3.04
N ASP A 100 22.74 15.66 1.99
CA ASP A 100 21.77 14.57 1.93
C ASP A 100 22.40 13.28 1.38
N CYS A 101 22.61 12.32 2.27
CA CYS A 101 23.17 11.00 1.95
C CYS A 101 22.11 9.90 1.86
N SER A 102 20.84 10.28 1.68
CA SER A 102 19.72 9.33 1.67
C SER A 102 19.86 8.30 0.55
N LEU A 103 19.57 7.05 0.88
CA LEU A 103 19.57 5.95 -0.09
C LEU A 103 18.18 5.80 -0.70
N LEU A 104 18.08 5.95 -2.02
CA LEU A 104 16.91 5.54 -2.76
C LEU A 104 17.01 4.05 -3.09
N LEU A 105 16.08 3.25 -2.58
CA LEU A 105 15.89 1.84 -2.92
C LEU A 105 14.64 1.69 -3.79
N ARG A 106 14.79 1.09 -4.98
CA ARG A 106 13.73 0.81 -5.95
C ARG A 106 13.33 -0.66 -5.91
N ASP A 107 12.11 -0.96 -6.33
CA ASP A 107 11.58 -2.33 -6.39
C ASP A 107 11.84 -3.07 -5.06
N VAL A 108 11.34 -2.50 -3.96
CA VAL A 108 11.54 -3.02 -2.60
C VAL A 108 11.02 -4.45 -2.52
N GLN A 109 11.81 -5.34 -1.93
CA GLN A 109 11.50 -6.76 -1.72
C GLN A 109 11.33 -7.06 -0.24
N PHE A 110 10.64 -8.14 0.10
CA PHE A 110 10.55 -8.56 1.51
C PHE A 110 11.91 -8.84 2.14
N SER A 111 12.86 -9.36 1.36
CA SER A 111 14.24 -9.57 1.80
C SER A 111 14.96 -8.27 2.16
N ASP A 112 14.50 -7.11 1.69
CA ASP A 112 15.06 -5.81 2.04
C ASP A 112 14.62 -5.32 3.43
N ALA A 113 13.67 -5.99 4.10
CA ALA A 113 13.24 -5.65 5.45
C ALA A 113 14.34 -5.97 6.48
N ARG A 114 15.07 -4.95 6.94
CA ARG A 114 16.21 -5.08 7.85
C ARG A 114 16.65 -3.72 8.40
N LEU A 115 17.64 -3.76 9.29
CA LEU A 115 18.36 -2.59 9.77
C LEU A 115 19.50 -2.20 8.83
N TYR A 116 19.45 -0.98 8.32
CA TYR A 116 20.48 -0.34 7.50
C TYR A 116 21.28 0.65 8.33
N LYS A 117 22.60 0.73 8.09
CA LYS A 117 23.47 1.70 8.75
C LYS A 117 24.21 2.53 7.71
N SER A 118 24.26 3.83 7.91
CA SER A 118 25.00 4.76 7.05
C SER A 118 26.26 5.30 7.72
N TYR A 119 27.31 5.46 6.93
CA TYR A 119 28.62 5.94 7.38
C TYR A 119 29.22 6.88 6.35
N VAL A 120 29.93 7.92 6.81
CA VAL A 120 30.75 8.78 5.94
C VAL A 120 32.21 8.73 6.35
N ARG A 121 33.11 9.04 5.43
CA ARG A 121 34.54 9.19 5.70
C ARG A 121 34.82 10.50 6.43
N GLU A 122 35.47 10.41 7.58
CA GLU A 122 35.96 11.54 8.36
C GLU A 122 37.47 11.38 8.56
N GLY A 123 38.26 12.11 7.75
CA GLY A 123 39.71 11.86 7.62
C GLY A 123 40.00 10.39 7.27
N LYS A 124 40.70 9.68 8.15
CA LYS A 124 41.00 8.24 8.00
C LYS A 124 39.94 7.31 8.64
N ARG A 125 38.93 7.85 9.31
CA ARG A 125 37.93 7.07 10.07
C ARG A 125 36.58 6.96 9.35
N ARG A 126 35.81 5.92 9.68
CA ARG A 126 34.39 5.81 9.32
C ARG A 126 33.57 6.40 10.45
N ARG A 127 32.76 7.42 10.15
CA ARG A 127 31.83 8.02 11.10
C ARG A 127 30.44 7.47 10.86
N PHE A 128 29.85 6.87 11.89
CA PHE A 128 28.45 6.46 11.86
C PHE A 128 27.53 7.69 11.80
N ILE A 129 26.52 7.63 10.93
CA ILE A 129 25.53 8.70 10.78
C ILE A 129 24.23 8.32 11.47
N ARG A 130 23.59 7.24 10.97
CA ARG A 130 22.26 6.81 11.39
C ARG A 130 22.02 5.34 11.09
N SER A 131 21.11 4.75 11.87
CA SER A 131 20.48 3.47 11.59
C SER A 131 19.04 3.70 11.11
N VAL A 132 18.61 2.98 10.07
CA VAL A 132 17.25 3.00 9.55
C VAL A 132 16.72 1.57 9.48
N GLU A 133 15.62 1.30 10.17
CA GLU A 133 14.91 0.03 10.09
C GLU A 133 13.85 0.12 8.99
N LEU A 134 14.01 -0.71 7.95
CA LEU A 134 13.03 -0.82 6.87
C LEU A 134 12.08 -2.00 7.15
N SER A 135 10.80 -1.72 7.17
CA SER A 135 9.75 -2.72 7.13
C SER A 135 9.10 -2.77 5.74
N VAL A 136 8.70 -3.98 5.33
CA VAL A 136 8.14 -4.20 4.00
C VAL A 136 6.78 -4.88 4.12
N ARG A 137 5.79 -4.35 3.39
CA ARG A 137 4.40 -4.82 3.43
C ARG A 137 3.95 -5.30 2.05
N GLY A 138 3.18 -6.38 2.05
CA GLY A 138 2.43 -6.80 0.87
C GLY A 138 1.22 -5.90 0.62
N HIS A 139 0.62 -6.06 -0.55
CA HIS A 139 -0.59 -5.34 -0.95
C HIS A 139 -1.85 -6.15 -0.63
N LYS A 140 -2.96 -5.47 -0.36
CA LYS A 140 -4.26 -6.10 -0.11
C LYS A 140 -5.35 -5.32 -0.84
N TYR A 141 -6.16 -6.04 -1.61
CA TYR A 141 -7.24 -5.48 -2.41
C TYR A 141 -8.54 -6.26 -2.19
N ARG A 142 -9.66 -5.56 -2.32
CA ARG A 142 -11.01 -6.13 -2.43
C ARG A 142 -11.58 -5.59 -3.73
N GLU A 143 -11.96 -6.48 -4.64
CA GLU A 143 -12.48 -6.12 -5.94
C GLU A 143 -13.80 -6.80 -6.18
N THR A 144 -14.73 -6.05 -6.77
CA THR A 144 -16.02 -6.55 -7.25
C THR A 144 -16.05 -6.38 -8.76
N VAL A 145 -16.21 -7.47 -9.50
CA VAL A 145 -16.15 -7.48 -10.96
C VAL A 145 -17.41 -8.13 -11.51
N ALA A 146 -18.04 -7.51 -12.50
CA ALA A 146 -19.20 -8.12 -13.16
C ALA A 146 -18.79 -9.32 -14.02
N ALA A 147 -19.62 -10.37 -14.07
CA ALA A 147 -19.37 -11.54 -14.90
C ALA A 147 -19.13 -11.16 -16.38
N GLY A 148 -18.16 -11.84 -17.01
CA GLY A 148 -17.72 -11.57 -18.37
C GLY A 148 -16.76 -10.38 -18.54
N LYS A 149 -16.40 -9.67 -17.47
CA LYS A 149 -15.35 -8.64 -17.49
C LYS A 149 -13.97 -9.25 -17.28
N SER A 150 -12.96 -8.43 -17.02
CA SER A 150 -11.59 -8.87 -16.74
C SER A 150 -11.13 -8.38 -15.37
N LEU A 151 -10.32 -9.20 -14.70
CA LEU A 151 -9.64 -8.86 -13.45
C LEU A 151 -8.14 -8.64 -13.72
N GLN A 152 -7.58 -7.56 -13.16
CA GLN A 152 -6.16 -7.28 -13.20
C GLN A 152 -5.49 -7.66 -11.88
N LEU A 153 -4.60 -8.65 -11.92
CA LEU A 153 -3.77 -9.05 -10.79
C LEU A 153 -2.41 -8.38 -10.89
N LYS A 154 -2.19 -7.34 -10.10
CA LYS A 154 -0.92 -6.61 -10.06
C LYS A 154 0.18 -7.49 -9.45
N LEU A 155 1.29 -7.66 -10.19
CA LEU A 155 2.45 -8.43 -9.74
C LEU A 155 3.34 -7.61 -8.78
N HIS A 156 3.29 -6.28 -8.87
CA HIS A 156 4.04 -5.29 -8.10
C HIS A 156 5.56 -5.31 -8.23
N THR A 157 6.18 -6.46 -8.48
CA THR A 157 7.63 -6.59 -8.52
C THR A 157 8.11 -7.55 -9.61
N THR A 158 9.32 -7.30 -10.10
CA THR A 158 10.03 -8.19 -11.01
C THR A 158 10.39 -9.53 -10.37
N GLN A 159 10.22 -9.70 -9.06
CA GLN A 159 10.42 -11.00 -8.39
C GLN A 159 9.15 -11.85 -8.30
N ALA A 160 7.97 -11.33 -8.64
CA ALA A 160 6.73 -12.11 -8.56
C ALA A 160 6.83 -13.42 -9.36
N ALA A 161 6.52 -14.55 -8.73
CA ALA A 161 6.86 -15.87 -9.26
C ALA A 161 5.63 -16.73 -9.53
N THR A 162 4.65 -16.74 -8.62
CA THR A 162 3.47 -17.60 -8.73
C THR A 162 2.21 -16.89 -8.27
N VAL A 163 1.06 -17.24 -8.86
CA VAL A 163 -0.26 -16.87 -8.34
C VAL A 163 -0.98 -18.14 -7.91
N VAL A 164 -1.51 -18.09 -6.70
CA VAL A 164 -2.33 -19.15 -6.10
C VAL A 164 -3.73 -18.63 -5.83
N PHE A 165 -4.72 -19.49 -6.07
CA PHE A 165 -6.13 -19.20 -5.92
C PHE A 165 -6.77 -20.13 -4.88
N TRP A 166 -7.62 -19.55 -4.05
CA TRP A 166 -8.53 -20.26 -3.14
C TRP A 166 -9.97 -19.89 -3.50
N GLY A 167 -10.71 -20.83 -4.07
CA GLY A 167 -12.12 -20.68 -4.41
C GLY A 167 -13.03 -21.51 -3.50
N ASN A 168 -14.30 -21.12 -3.39
CA ASN A 168 -15.26 -21.77 -2.50
C ASN A 168 -15.51 -23.26 -2.82
N LYS A 169 -15.34 -23.65 -4.08
CA LYS A 169 -15.56 -25.03 -4.56
C LYS A 169 -14.28 -25.87 -4.58
N VAL A 170 -13.12 -25.29 -4.26
CA VAL A 170 -11.82 -25.95 -4.38
C VAL A 170 -11.26 -26.22 -2.99
N ALA A 171 -11.02 -27.50 -2.68
CA ALA A 171 -10.37 -27.90 -1.45
C ALA A 171 -8.87 -27.56 -1.52
N GLY A 172 -8.49 -26.38 -1.01
CA GLY A 172 -7.11 -25.93 -0.92
C GLY A 172 -6.69 -24.94 -2.01
N ALA A 173 -5.40 -24.62 -2.02
CA ALA A 173 -4.81 -23.65 -2.95
C ALA A 173 -4.47 -24.33 -4.28
N VAL A 174 -4.82 -23.70 -5.40
CA VAL A 174 -4.37 -24.14 -6.73
C VAL A 174 -3.45 -23.09 -7.35
N VAL A 175 -2.36 -23.51 -7.98
CA VAL A 175 -1.47 -22.62 -8.74
C VAL A 175 -2.15 -22.30 -10.07
N VAL A 176 -2.46 -21.03 -10.29
CA VAL A 176 -3.12 -20.56 -11.52
C VAL A 176 -2.16 -19.85 -12.47
N TRP A 177 -0.97 -19.48 -11.98
CA TRP A 177 0.10 -18.92 -12.80
C TRP A 177 1.46 -19.18 -12.18
N GLN A 178 2.45 -19.37 -13.03
CA GLN A 178 3.85 -19.40 -12.66
C GLN A 178 4.66 -18.74 -13.76
N ARG A 179 5.53 -17.80 -13.38
CA ARG A 179 6.38 -17.08 -14.33
C ARG A 179 7.25 -18.04 -15.12
N GLY A 180 7.28 -17.87 -16.44
CA GLY A 180 8.07 -18.71 -17.35
C GLY A 180 7.53 -20.13 -17.51
N GLY A 181 6.43 -20.49 -16.84
CA GLY A 181 5.67 -21.69 -17.16
C GLY A 181 4.71 -21.38 -18.31
N GLY A 182 4.69 -22.23 -19.35
CA GLY A 182 3.78 -22.12 -20.50
C GLY A 182 2.32 -22.37 -20.10
N GLY A 183 1.74 -21.44 -19.35
CA GLY A 183 0.59 -21.64 -18.48
C GLY A 183 -0.65 -22.26 -19.13
N THR A 184 -1.22 -23.25 -18.46
CA THR A 184 -2.59 -23.75 -18.67
C THR A 184 -3.48 -23.46 -17.45
N GLY A 185 -3.17 -22.43 -16.66
CA GLY A 185 -3.97 -22.05 -15.51
C GLY A 185 -5.27 -21.37 -15.96
N GLN A 186 -6.39 -21.72 -15.32
CA GLN A 186 -7.72 -21.15 -15.57
C GLN A 186 -8.25 -21.32 -17.02
N GLY A 187 -7.90 -22.44 -17.69
CA GLY A 187 -8.44 -22.78 -19.01
C GLY A 187 -8.00 -21.84 -20.14
N GLY A 188 -6.84 -21.19 -20.00
CA GLY A 188 -6.28 -20.28 -21.01
C GLY A 188 -6.80 -18.85 -20.95
N ARG A 189 -7.60 -18.49 -19.92
CA ARG A 189 -8.13 -17.12 -19.73
C ARG A 189 -7.17 -16.15 -19.07
N LEU A 190 -5.98 -16.62 -18.68
CA LEU A 190 -4.99 -15.81 -17.99
C LEU A 190 -3.87 -15.42 -18.95
N SER A 191 -3.61 -14.12 -19.05
CA SER A 191 -2.54 -13.55 -19.87
C SER A 191 -1.56 -12.74 -19.02
N GLU A 192 -0.27 -12.87 -19.31
CA GLU A 192 0.81 -12.13 -18.63
C GLU A 192 1.15 -10.87 -19.42
N GLY A 193 1.00 -9.71 -18.77
CA GLY A 193 1.59 -8.44 -19.19
C GLY A 193 2.89 -8.14 -18.43
N GLU A 194 3.50 -6.98 -18.68
CA GLU A 194 4.81 -6.65 -18.11
C GLU A 194 4.83 -6.62 -16.56
N LYS A 195 3.76 -6.14 -15.92
CA LYS A 195 3.67 -5.96 -14.46
C LYS A 195 2.35 -6.44 -13.83
N GLU A 196 1.52 -7.10 -14.62
CA GLU A 196 0.21 -7.55 -14.21
C GLU A 196 -0.21 -8.81 -14.98
N LEU A 197 -1.13 -9.57 -14.40
CA LEU A 197 -1.82 -10.65 -15.09
C LEU A 197 -3.26 -10.22 -15.32
N THR A 198 -3.79 -10.54 -16.49
CA THR A 198 -5.20 -10.30 -16.80
C THR A 198 -5.93 -11.64 -16.85
N LEU A 199 -6.91 -11.82 -15.96
CA LEU A 199 -7.90 -12.90 -16.05
C LEU A 199 -9.11 -12.37 -16.81
N SER A 200 -9.28 -12.81 -18.04
CA SER A 200 -10.39 -12.41 -18.91
C SER A 200 -11.63 -13.26 -18.69
N ASP A 201 -12.78 -12.71 -19.06
CA ASP A 201 -14.08 -13.39 -19.00
C ASP A 201 -14.34 -14.01 -17.62
N VAL A 202 -14.31 -13.18 -16.57
CA VAL A 202 -14.42 -13.64 -15.18
C VAL A 202 -15.81 -14.23 -14.92
N LYS A 203 -15.88 -15.38 -14.26
CA LYS A 203 -17.11 -16.12 -13.95
C LYS A 203 -17.41 -16.07 -12.45
N LEU A 204 -18.65 -16.37 -12.06
CA LEU A 204 -19.04 -16.40 -10.64
C LEU A 204 -18.14 -17.31 -9.79
N GLU A 205 -17.72 -18.44 -10.36
CA GLU A 205 -16.82 -19.43 -9.73
C GLU A 205 -15.37 -18.95 -9.55
N ASP A 206 -14.97 -17.88 -10.23
CA ASP A 206 -13.65 -17.26 -10.04
C ASP A 206 -13.60 -16.40 -8.75
N SER A 207 -14.73 -16.17 -8.08
CA SER A 207 -14.78 -15.51 -6.78
C SER A 207 -13.94 -16.26 -5.75
N GLY A 208 -13.14 -15.54 -4.98
CA GLY A 208 -12.24 -16.13 -4.02
C GLY A 208 -11.03 -15.25 -3.72
N ILE A 209 -9.94 -15.89 -3.31
CA ILE A 209 -8.72 -15.20 -2.90
C ILE A 209 -7.60 -15.55 -3.87
N TYR A 210 -7.02 -14.52 -4.49
CA TYR A 210 -5.81 -14.64 -5.30
C TYR A 210 -4.63 -14.09 -4.51
N LYS A 211 -3.53 -14.82 -4.44
CA LYS A 211 -2.28 -14.32 -3.86
C LYS A 211 -1.14 -14.42 -4.85
N VAL A 212 -0.48 -13.30 -5.09
CA VAL A 212 0.79 -13.26 -5.81
C VAL A 212 1.90 -13.53 -4.80
N LEU A 213 2.76 -14.50 -5.10
CA LEU A 213 3.88 -14.90 -4.27
C LEU A 213 5.20 -14.65 -4.99
N ASP A 214 6.23 -14.31 -4.23
CA ASP A 214 7.62 -14.29 -4.69
C ASP A 214 8.25 -15.71 -4.67
N PRO A 215 9.51 -15.90 -5.09
CA PRO A 215 10.14 -17.22 -5.12
C PRO A 215 10.33 -17.84 -3.74
N GLN A 216 10.32 -17.02 -2.68
CA GLN A 216 10.39 -17.44 -1.28
C GLN A 216 9.00 -17.73 -0.68
N ARG A 217 7.95 -17.71 -1.51
CA ARG A 217 6.54 -17.92 -1.13
C ARG A 217 5.98 -16.84 -0.19
N GLN A 218 6.59 -15.67 -0.13
CA GLN A 218 6.03 -14.54 0.61
C GLN A 218 4.93 -13.86 -0.21
N VAL A 219 3.89 -13.38 0.47
CA VAL A 219 2.68 -12.84 -0.18
C VAL A 219 2.91 -11.40 -0.61
N VAL A 220 3.22 -11.19 -1.89
CA VAL A 220 3.41 -9.88 -2.52
C VAL A 220 2.10 -9.10 -2.54
N SER A 221 1.01 -9.74 -2.96
CA SER A 221 -0.33 -9.14 -2.96
C SER A 221 -1.41 -10.18 -2.67
N THR A 222 -2.52 -9.73 -2.10
CA THR A 222 -3.74 -10.52 -1.90
C THR A 222 -4.92 -9.76 -2.50
N VAL A 223 -5.66 -10.40 -3.40
CA VAL A 223 -6.91 -9.88 -3.97
C VAL A 223 -8.05 -10.76 -3.50
N HIS A 224 -9.00 -10.16 -2.80
CA HIS A 224 -10.29 -10.79 -2.50
C HIS A 224 -11.27 -10.39 -3.60
N LEU A 225 -11.60 -11.32 -4.49
CA LEU A 225 -12.49 -11.11 -5.62
C LEU A 225 -13.90 -11.56 -5.28
N THR A 226 -14.87 -10.68 -5.54
CA THR A 226 -16.30 -10.99 -5.63
C THR A 226 -16.75 -10.79 -7.07
N VAL A 227 -17.43 -11.76 -7.64
CA VAL A 227 -18.00 -11.64 -8.99
C VAL A 227 -19.52 -11.54 -8.90
N GLU A 228 -20.09 -10.56 -9.59
CA GLU A 228 -21.52 -10.29 -9.60
C GLU A 228 -22.16 -10.67 -10.94
N GLU A 229 -23.40 -11.16 -10.90
CA GLU A 229 -24.17 -11.43 -12.11
C GLU A 229 -24.50 -10.12 -12.83
N VAL A 230 -24.42 -10.15 -14.16
CA VAL A 230 -24.91 -9.04 -14.98
C VAL A 230 -26.42 -9.18 -15.08
N SER A 231 -27.15 -8.50 -14.19
CA SER A 231 -28.61 -8.42 -14.30
C SER A 231 -28.99 -7.76 -15.63
N PRO A 232 -29.79 -8.41 -16.50
CA PRO A 232 -30.31 -7.74 -17.67
C PRO A 232 -31.21 -6.59 -17.21
N LYS A 233 -30.95 -5.37 -17.71
CA LYS A 233 -31.90 -4.26 -17.56
C LYS A 233 -33.19 -4.69 -18.26
N LEU A 234 -34.23 -5.00 -17.48
CA LEU A 234 -35.56 -5.24 -18.01
C LEU A 234 -35.97 -4.01 -18.84
N PRO A 235 -36.48 -4.19 -20.07
CA PRO A 235 -37.07 -3.09 -20.82
C PRO A 235 -38.18 -2.48 -19.98
N VAL A 236 -38.09 -1.17 -19.69
CA VAL A 236 -39.21 -0.43 -19.13
C VAL A 236 -40.32 -0.46 -20.19
N PRO A 237 -41.53 -0.98 -19.90
CA PRO A 237 -42.61 -0.95 -20.87
C PRO A 237 -42.95 0.52 -21.16
N GLU A 238 -42.66 0.95 -22.38
CA GLU A 238 -43.11 2.24 -22.88
C GLU A 238 -44.63 2.16 -23.02
N ARG A 239 -45.35 2.86 -22.14
CA ARG A 239 -46.81 2.97 -22.23
C ARG A 239 -47.13 3.70 -23.53
N ARG A 240 -47.58 2.96 -24.55
CA ARG A 240 -48.34 3.55 -25.67
C ARG A 240 -49.61 4.15 -25.09
N VAL A 241 -49.70 5.48 -25.12
CA VAL A 241 -50.99 6.17 -25.01
C VAL A 241 -51.58 6.13 -26.41
N ASP A 242 -52.53 5.23 -26.63
CA ASP A 242 -53.35 5.24 -27.84
C ASP A 242 -54.33 6.42 -27.71
N GLU A 243 -54.04 7.48 -28.45
CA GLU A 243 -54.89 8.67 -28.56
C GLU A 243 -56.00 8.36 -29.58
N GLN A 244 -57.11 7.81 -29.09
CA GLN A 244 -58.26 7.47 -29.94
C GLN A 244 -59.35 8.53 -29.82
N TYR A 245 -59.56 9.21 -30.96
CA TYR A 245 -60.60 10.19 -31.26
C TYR A 245 -62.01 9.70 -30.88
N ILE A 246 -62.81 10.58 -30.26
CA ILE A 246 -64.28 10.50 -30.27
C ILE A 246 -64.81 11.85 -30.74
N GLU A 247 -65.47 11.84 -31.89
CA GLU A 247 -66.30 12.94 -32.41
C GLU A 247 -67.70 12.96 -31.75
N ASP A 248 -68.28 14.16 -31.79
CA ASP A 248 -69.53 14.68 -31.25
C ASP A 248 -70.81 13.82 -31.29
N ALA A 249 -71.67 14.03 -30.28
CA ALA A 249 -73.13 14.03 -30.43
C ALA A 249 -73.78 15.10 -29.51
N ARG A 250 -74.62 15.95 -30.11
CA ARG A 250 -75.43 17.02 -29.49
C ARG A 250 -76.78 16.52 -28.95
N ASP A 251 -77.39 17.41 -28.15
CA ASP A 251 -78.77 17.51 -27.64
C ASP A 251 -79.15 16.59 -26.46
N GLY A 252 -79.77 17.05 -25.36
CA GLY A 252 -80.20 18.39 -24.96
C GLY A 252 -81.02 18.33 -23.65
N GLN A 253 -81.04 19.46 -22.94
CA GLN A 253 -82.13 20.01 -22.08
C GLN A 253 -82.09 19.90 -20.53
N SER A 254 -81.91 21.10 -19.94
CA SER A 254 -82.46 21.70 -18.68
C SER A 254 -82.11 21.05 -17.33
N SER A 255 -81.84 21.75 -16.22
CA SER A 255 -82.33 23.05 -15.75
C SER A 255 -81.41 23.69 -14.69
N ALA A 256 -81.50 25.01 -14.59
CA ALA A 256 -80.75 25.92 -13.72
C ALA A 256 -80.75 25.61 -12.21
N PHE A 257 -79.67 25.99 -11.51
CA PHE A 257 -79.77 26.64 -10.20
C PHE A 257 -78.64 27.66 -9.99
N ARG A 258 -79.03 28.78 -9.37
CA ARG A 258 -78.34 30.07 -9.20
C ARG A 258 -77.29 30.10 -8.08
N ALA A 259 -76.34 31.02 -8.26
CA ALA A 259 -75.69 31.91 -7.26
C ALA A 259 -74.89 31.22 -6.13
N SER A 260 -73.78 31.72 -5.61
CA SER A 260 -73.25 33.08 -5.39
C SER A 260 -71.74 32.91 -5.11
N GLY A 261 -70.84 33.70 -5.69
CA GLY A 261 -70.36 34.92 -5.02
C GLY A 261 -68.86 34.80 -4.68
N PRO A 262 -68.11 35.91 -4.62
CA PRO A 262 -66.72 35.95 -5.13
C PRO A 262 -65.69 36.37 -4.06
N TYR A 263 -64.43 36.49 -4.53
CA TYR A 263 -63.33 37.31 -3.97
C TYR A 263 -62.50 36.66 -2.85
N LEU A 264 -61.21 36.93 -2.64
CA LEU A 264 -60.11 37.64 -3.32
C LEU A 264 -58.89 37.44 -2.37
N ILE A 265 -57.66 37.37 -2.93
CA ILE A 265 -56.37 37.94 -2.45
C ILE A 265 -55.98 37.58 -0.98
N THR A 266 -54.83 36.99 -0.66
CA THR A 266 -53.45 37.51 -0.66
C THR A 266 -52.59 36.34 -0.16
N GLY A 267 -51.46 35.97 -0.77
CA GLY A 267 -50.23 36.74 -0.67
C GLY A 267 -49.71 36.76 0.77
N PHE A 268 -48.66 35.98 1.09
CA PHE A 268 -47.39 36.49 1.63
C PHE A 268 -46.42 35.34 1.94
N LEU A 269 -45.27 35.42 1.28
CA LEU A 269 -44.00 34.84 1.70
C LEU A 269 -43.57 35.44 3.05
N LEU A 270 -43.17 34.61 4.01
CA LEU A 270 -42.11 34.99 4.96
C LEU A 270 -41.25 33.76 5.31
N LEU A 271 -40.00 33.83 4.85
CA LEU A 271 -38.84 33.21 5.47
C LEU A 271 -38.80 33.55 6.95
N PHE A 272 -38.41 32.63 7.83
CA PHE A 272 -37.39 32.92 8.84
C PHE A 272 -36.69 31.64 9.29
N SER A 273 -35.41 31.86 9.59
CA SER A 273 -34.34 30.91 9.77
C SER A 273 -34.12 30.60 11.26
N LEU A 274 -33.56 29.42 11.51
CA LEU A 274 -32.57 29.11 12.55
C LEU A 274 -32.96 29.03 14.05
N HIS A 275 -32.27 28.08 14.71
CA HIS A 275 -32.07 27.84 16.16
C HIS A 275 -33.02 26.86 16.84
N VAL A 276 -32.63 25.96 17.76
CA VAL A 276 -31.33 25.39 18.22
C VAL A 276 -31.72 24.28 19.24
N LEU A 277 -30.85 23.27 19.40
CA LEU A 277 -30.64 22.35 20.54
C LEU A 277 -31.81 22.03 21.50
N PHE A 278 -32.13 20.74 21.61
CA PHE A 278 -31.85 19.93 22.80
C PHE A 278 -31.53 18.49 22.38
#